data_AF-A0A6M6JF53-F1
#
_entry.id   AF-A0A6M6JF53-F1
#
_cell.length_a   1.000
_cell.length_b   1.000
_cell.length_c   1.000
_cell.angle_alpha   90.00
_cell.angle_beta   90.00
_cell.angle_gamma   90.00
#
_symmetry.space_group_name_H-M   'P 1'
#
loop_
_entity.id
_entity.type
_entity.pdbx_description
1 polymer ?
#
loop_
_entity_poly.entity_id
_entity_poly.type
_entity_poly.pdbx_seq_one_letter_code
_entity_poly.pdbx_strand_id
1 'polypeptide(L)'
;MRVLAERMRVCAEIAEVKAASGVSMMQPNRLAHVRDRMLAQGRAAGLSESFVHQIVSVITEESCRLEAAIIDGDEPLATDATRHSQIQAIDHIAIAVEDLETAVAELRDHYGFEVIERRSVEGEYSGMVSATMRAGGATFVVCQGTSERSNVSQYIAHRGQGVQHVALAVGDHTALLTDLRVAQADLLTGIIHAPGLDQTFTRRSTATGLQLEFISRTGGATGFEDDNVRELFESMERENVW
;
A
#
# COMPACT_ATOMS: atom_id res chain seq x y z
N MET A 1 15.00 -19.28 7.06
CA MET A 1 13.97 -19.17 8.12
C MET A 1 14.50 -19.43 9.53
N ARG A 2 15.24 -20.51 9.80
CA ARG A 2 15.79 -20.81 11.14
C ARG A 2 16.49 -19.63 11.85
N VAL A 3 17.43 -18.96 11.16
CA VAL A 3 18.20 -17.83 11.73
C VAL A 3 17.30 -16.65 12.08
N LEU A 4 16.29 -16.37 11.27
CA LEU A 4 15.34 -15.28 11.54
C LEU A 4 14.50 -15.60 12.78
N ALA A 5 13.97 -16.83 12.89
CA ALA A 5 13.21 -17.26 14.06
C ALA A 5 14.05 -17.22 15.34
N GLU A 6 15.32 -17.61 15.27
CA GLU A 6 16.25 -17.50 16.39
C GLU A 6 16.48 -16.04 16.79
N ARG A 7 16.69 -15.16 15.81
CA ARG A 7 16.82 -13.73 16.04
C ARG A 7 15.57 -13.14 16.71
N MET A 8 14.37 -13.52 16.27
CA MET A 8 13.12 -13.02 16.86
C MET A 8 12.94 -13.49 18.30
N ARG A 9 13.34 -14.72 18.64
CA ARG A 9 13.36 -15.19 20.03
C ARG A 9 14.29 -14.35 20.90
N VAL A 10 15.50 -14.05 20.42
CA VAL A 10 16.45 -13.18 21.15
C VAL A 10 15.89 -11.76 21.31
N CYS A 11 15.21 -11.21 20.30
CA CYS A 11 14.53 -9.93 20.42
C CYS A 11 13.44 -9.94 21.49
N ALA A 12 12.64 -11.02 21.57
CA ALA A 12 11.64 -11.18 22.63
C ALA A 12 12.27 -11.23 24.03
N GLU A 13 13.34 -12.01 24.21
CA GLU A 13 14.09 -12.07 25.48
C GLU A 13 14.65 -10.68 25.86
N ILE A 14 15.18 -9.93 24.90
CA ILE A 14 15.64 -8.55 25.11
C ILE A 14 14.47 -7.64 25.52
N ALA A 15 13.29 -7.81 24.90
CA ALA A 15 12.09 -7.03 25.20
C ALA A 15 11.66 -7.23 26.65
N GLU A 16 11.60 -8.48 27.12
CA GLU A 16 11.25 -8.82 28.50
C GLU A 16 12.22 -8.17 29.51
N VAL A 17 13.52 -8.21 29.21
CA VAL A 17 14.55 -7.56 30.06
C VAL A 17 14.40 -6.04 30.05
N LYS A 18 14.15 -5.44 28.88
CA LYS A 18 13.92 -3.99 28.75
C LYS A 18 12.68 -3.55 29.53
N ALA A 19 11.57 -4.29 29.41
CA ALA A 19 10.33 -4.05 30.14
C ALA A 19 10.57 -4.10 31.66
N ALA A 20 11.22 -5.17 32.14
CA ALA A 20 11.56 -5.33 33.55
C ALA A 20 12.51 -4.25 34.09
N SER A 21 13.31 -3.64 33.20
CA SER A 21 14.32 -2.63 33.55
C SER A 21 13.87 -1.19 33.26
N GLY A 22 12.65 -0.96 32.78
CA GLY A 22 12.14 0.37 32.40
C GLY A 22 12.93 1.03 31.26
N VAL A 23 13.58 0.24 30.40
CA VAL A 23 14.37 0.74 29.26
C VAL A 23 13.44 0.88 28.05
N SER A 24 13.45 2.06 27.42
CA SER A 24 12.66 2.28 26.19
C SER A 24 13.04 1.28 25.08
N MET A 25 12.01 0.82 24.37
CA MET A 25 12.15 -0.06 23.21
C MET A 25 13.10 0.54 22.17
N MET A 26 12.88 1.82 21.80
CA MET A 26 13.64 2.50 20.77
C MET A 26 14.96 3.07 21.26
N GLN A 27 16.04 2.69 20.59
CA GLN A 27 17.40 3.16 20.86
C GLN A 27 18.07 3.61 19.54
N PRO A 28 17.76 4.83 19.04
CA PRO A 28 18.07 5.24 17.66
C PRO A 28 19.55 5.13 17.29
N ASN A 29 20.44 5.53 18.20
CA ASN A 29 21.88 5.47 18.00
C ASN A 29 22.40 4.04 17.85
N ARG A 30 21.80 3.08 18.57
CA ARG A 30 22.17 1.66 18.45
C ARG A 30 21.65 1.09 17.13
N LEU A 31 20.45 1.48 16.70
CA LEU A 31 19.90 1.02 15.44
C LEU A 31 20.75 1.50 14.26
N ALA A 32 21.14 2.78 14.25
CA ALA A 32 22.04 3.33 13.24
C ALA A 32 23.37 2.55 13.19
N HIS A 33 23.98 2.30 14.36
CA HIS A 33 25.23 1.54 14.43
C HIS A 33 25.09 0.10 13.91
N VAL A 34 24.00 -0.59 14.26
CA VAL A 34 23.73 -1.95 13.76
C VAL A 34 23.54 -1.94 12.25
N ARG A 35 22.80 -0.98 11.71
CA ARG A 35 22.57 -0.84 10.26
C ARG A 35 23.90 -0.63 9.52
N ASP A 36 24.73 0.29 9.99
CA ASP A 36 26.01 0.60 9.34
C ASP A 36 26.94 -0.62 9.35
N ARG A 37 26.98 -1.35 10.46
CA ARG A 37 27.74 -2.61 10.56
C ARG A 37 27.23 -3.67 9.59
N MET A 38 25.92 -3.84 9.46
CA MET A 38 25.31 -4.82 8.56
C MET A 38 25.57 -4.46 7.09
N LEU A 39 25.48 -3.18 6.73
CA LEU A 39 25.83 -2.70 5.38
C LEU A 39 27.30 -2.96 5.06
N ALA A 40 28.21 -2.71 6.01
CA ALA A 40 29.63 -3.00 5.84
C ALA A 40 29.91 -4.50 5.65
N GLN A 41 29.24 -5.36 6.41
CA GLN A 41 29.33 -6.82 6.26
C GLN A 41 28.77 -7.29 4.92
N GLY A 42 27.64 -6.74 4.50
CA GLY A 42 27.04 -7.02 3.20
C GLY A 42 27.96 -6.66 2.05
N ARG A 43 28.56 -5.47 2.07
CA ARG A 43 29.59 -5.06 1.11
C ARG A 43 30.77 -6.03 1.07
N ALA A 44 31.31 -6.41 2.23
CA ALA A 44 32.43 -7.35 2.31
C ALA A 44 32.09 -8.75 1.76
N ALA A 45 30.81 -9.13 1.81
CA ALA A 45 30.29 -10.37 1.24
C ALA A 45 29.90 -10.25 -0.25
N GLY A 46 30.12 -9.09 -0.88
CA GLY A 46 29.78 -8.86 -2.29
C GLY A 46 28.29 -8.62 -2.56
N LEU A 47 27.49 -8.34 -1.52
CA LEU A 47 26.07 -8.00 -1.66
C LEU A 47 25.90 -6.52 -2.00
N SER A 48 24.88 -6.20 -2.80
CA SER A 48 24.52 -4.80 -3.06
C SER A 48 24.01 -4.13 -1.79
N GLU A 49 24.37 -2.85 -1.61
CA GLU A 49 23.94 -2.10 -0.43
C GLU A 49 22.42 -1.96 -0.34
N SER A 50 21.75 -1.75 -1.48
CA SER A 50 20.29 -1.64 -1.54
C SER A 50 19.59 -2.92 -1.07
N PHE A 51 20.08 -4.08 -1.50
CA PHE A 51 19.57 -5.37 -1.06
C PHE A 51 19.75 -5.60 0.44
N VAL A 52 20.94 -5.30 0.96
CA VAL A 52 21.24 -5.45 2.40
C VAL A 52 20.39 -4.48 3.23
N HIS A 53 20.23 -3.24 2.74
CA HIS A 53 19.37 -2.25 3.39
C HIS A 53 17.92 -2.74 3.48
N GLN A 54 17.35 -3.28 2.40
CA GLN A 54 15.98 -3.82 2.40
C GLN A 54 15.81 -4.96 3.41
N ILE A 55 16.73 -5.92 3.42
CA ILE A 55 16.69 -7.04 4.37
C ILE A 55 16.77 -6.53 5.82
N VAL A 56 17.71 -5.64 6.11
CA VAL A 56 17.91 -5.12 7.47
C VAL A 56 16.72 -4.28 7.93
N SER A 57 16.08 -3.52 7.04
CA SER A 57 14.88 -2.74 7.37
C SER A 57 13.74 -3.65 7.79
N VAL A 58 13.38 -4.62 6.93
CA VAL A 58 12.26 -5.55 7.21
C VAL A 58 12.48 -6.34 8.49
N ILE A 59 13.72 -6.81 8.73
CA ILE A 59 14.05 -7.54 9.95
C ILE A 59 13.96 -6.62 11.18
N THR A 60 14.45 -5.38 11.07
CA THR A 60 14.38 -4.39 12.15
C THR A 60 12.93 -4.08 12.50
N GLU A 61 12.09 -3.80 11.50
CA GLU A 61 10.68 -3.46 11.66
C GLU A 61 9.93 -4.57 12.42
N GLU A 62 10.14 -5.83 12.02
CA GLU A 62 9.54 -6.98 12.72
C GLU A 62 10.04 -7.12 14.17
N SER A 63 11.30 -6.74 14.44
CA SER A 63 11.84 -6.72 15.81
C SER A 63 11.15 -5.67 16.66
N CYS A 64 11.01 -4.45 16.13
CA CYS A 64 10.36 -3.35 16.82
C CYS A 64 8.90 -3.68 17.10
N ARG A 65 8.19 -4.30 16.13
CA ARG A 65 6.80 -4.76 16.32
C ARG A 65 6.69 -5.78 17.44
N LEU A 66 7.59 -6.77 17.50
CA LEU A 66 7.62 -7.79 18.55
C LEU A 66 7.97 -7.19 19.92
N GLU A 67 8.96 -6.30 19.98
CA GLU A 67 9.37 -5.64 21.23
C GLU A 67 8.26 -4.73 21.78
N ALA A 68 7.57 -3.97 20.92
CA ALA A 68 6.43 -3.14 21.30
C ALA A 68 5.33 -3.97 21.97
N ALA A 69 4.93 -5.08 21.34
CA ALA A 69 3.88 -5.97 21.86
C ALA A 69 4.21 -6.57 23.25
N ILE A 70 5.49 -6.73 23.57
CA ILE A 70 5.94 -7.29 24.86
C ILE A 70 6.12 -6.19 25.92
N ILE A 71 6.69 -5.04 25.55
CA ILE A 71 7.04 -3.97 26.49
C ILE A 71 5.81 -3.18 26.92
N ASP A 72 4.94 -2.83 25.96
CA ASP A 72 3.78 -1.97 26.23
C ASP A 72 2.55 -2.81 26.65
N GLY A 73 2.61 -4.14 26.48
CA GLY A 73 1.45 -5.03 26.64
C GLY A 73 0.35 -4.71 25.63
N ASP A 74 -0.71 -5.53 25.59
CA ASP A 74 -1.91 -5.24 24.78
C ASP A 74 -2.72 -4.02 25.33
N GLU A 75 -2.13 -3.19 26.19
CA GLU A 75 -2.75 -1.95 26.64
C GLU A 75 -2.67 -0.91 25.51
N PRO A 76 -3.82 -0.42 25.00
CA PRO A 76 -3.80 0.63 24.01
C PRO A 76 -3.24 1.87 24.70
N LEU A 77 -2.02 2.26 24.33
CA LEU A 77 -1.48 3.57 24.62
C LEU A 77 -2.49 4.59 24.07
N ALA A 78 -3.37 5.07 24.95
CA ALA A 78 -4.25 6.19 24.73
C ALA A 78 -3.40 7.47 24.73
N THR A 79 -2.59 7.60 23.70
CA THR A 79 -2.13 8.87 23.16
C THR A 79 -2.39 8.79 21.67
N ASP A 80 -2.86 9.88 21.09
CA ASP A 80 -3.33 10.05 19.70
C ASP A 80 -2.27 9.72 18.61
N ALA A 81 -1.14 9.11 18.99
CA ALA A 81 0.06 8.88 18.20
C ALA A 81 0.41 7.39 17.97
N THR A 82 -0.36 6.42 18.48
CA THR A 82 -0.09 4.98 18.30
C THR A 82 -1.31 4.20 17.82
N ARG A 83 -2.01 4.69 16.78
CA ARG A 83 -2.69 3.75 15.88
C ARG A 83 -1.59 3.05 15.10
N HIS A 84 -1.33 1.78 15.40
CA HIS A 84 -0.50 0.97 14.52
C HIS A 84 -1.23 0.90 13.18
N SER A 85 -0.74 1.69 12.23
CA SER A 85 -1.34 1.78 10.92
C SER A 85 -1.36 0.39 10.30
N GLN A 86 -2.55 -0.10 9.96
CA GLN A 86 -2.70 -1.36 9.22
C GLN A 86 -2.15 -1.25 7.79
N ILE A 87 -1.80 -0.03 7.36
CA ILE A 87 -1.18 0.27 6.08
C ILE A 87 0.27 -0.20 6.09
N GLN A 88 0.62 -1.06 5.14
CA GLN A 88 1.94 -1.68 5.03
C GLN A 88 2.81 -1.01 3.98
N ALA A 89 2.22 -0.64 2.84
CA ALA A 89 2.92 -0.06 1.70
C ALA A 89 1.93 0.63 0.74
N ILE A 90 2.46 1.34 -0.25
CA ILE A 90 1.70 1.66 -1.46
C ILE A 90 1.60 0.38 -2.30
N ASP A 91 0.39 -0.06 -2.62
CA ASP A 91 0.15 -1.21 -3.52
C ASP A 91 0.32 -0.76 -4.97
N HIS A 92 -0.40 0.31 -5.36
CA HIS A 92 -0.32 0.91 -6.68
C HIS A 92 -0.80 2.36 -6.68
N ILE A 93 -0.55 3.07 -7.79
CA ILE A 93 -1.07 4.41 -8.07
C ILE A 93 -1.86 4.35 -9.37
N ALA A 94 -3.13 4.75 -9.34
CA ALA A 94 -3.93 4.87 -10.55
C ALA A 94 -3.77 6.25 -11.17
N ILE A 95 -3.54 6.29 -12.49
CA ILE A 95 -3.27 7.52 -13.24
C ILE A 95 -4.29 7.64 -14.36
N ALA A 96 -5.12 8.68 -14.31
CA ALA A 96 -6.08 8.99 -15.36
C ALA A 96 -5.42 9.76 -16.50
N VAL A 97 -5.56 9.25 -17.72
CA VAL A 97 -5.00 9.83 -18.94
C VAL A 97 -6.03 9.89 -20.07
N GLU A 98 -5.86 10.84 -20.97
CA GLU A 98 -6.68 11.00 -22.17
C GLU A 98 -6.32 9.95 -23.24
N ASP A 99 -5.04 9.59 -23.32
CA ASP A 99 -4.50 8.61 -24.27
C ASP A 99 -3.59 7.61 -23.55
N LEU A 100 -4.09 6.39 -23.40
CA LEU A 100 -3.42 5.26 -22.77
C LEU A 100 -2.15 4.87 -23.51
N GLU A 101 -2.15 4.82 -24.84
CA GLU A 101 -1.00 4.34 -25.60
C GLU A 101 0.15 5.35 -25.55
N THR A 102 -0.16 6.64 -25.62
CA THR A 102 0.84 7.70 -25.45
C THR A 102 1.48 7.64 -24.06
N ALA A 103 0.67 7.51 -22.99
CA ALA A 103 1.17 7.42 -21.62
C ALA A 103 1.99 6.14 -21.36
N VAL A 104 1.53 5.00 -21.89
CA VAL A 104 2.26 3.72 -21.79
C VAL A 104 3.60 3.80 -22.50
N ALA A 105 3.65 4.39 -23.70
CA ALA A 105 4.90 4.57 -24.44
C ALA A 105 5.88 5.44 -23.66
N GLU A 106 5.42 6.57 -23.09
CA GLU A 106 6.27 7.45 -22.29
C GLU A 106 6.85 6.74 -21.05
N LEU A 107 5.99 6.07 -20.27
CA LEU A 107 6.41 5.33 -19.07
C LEU A 107 7.41 4.22 -19.38
N ARG A 108 7.22 3.53 -20.50
CA ARG A 108 8.13 2.48 -20.97
C ARG A 108 9.45 3.06 -21.47
N ASP A 109 9.39 3.98 -22.42
CA ASP A 109 10.56 4.40 -23.21
C ASP A 109 11.47 5.36 -22.44
N HIS A 110 10.90 6.18 -21.55
CA HIS A 110 11.67 7.18 -20.80
C HIS A 110 11.97 6.76 -19.36
N TYR A 111 11.10 5.96 -18.74
CA TYR A 111 11.19 5.67 -17.30
C TYR A 111 11.36 4.18 -16.98
N GLY A 112 11.40 3.30 -17.99
CA GLY A 112 11.73 1.89 -17.83
C GLY A 112 10.62 1.05 -17.19
N PHE A 113 9.36 1.47 -17.29
CA PHE A 113 8.23 0.66 -16.87
C PHE A 113 7.91 -0.43 -17.90
N GLU A 114 7.55 -1.61 -17.42
CA GLU A 114 7.08 -2.72 -18.25
C GLU A 114 5.56 -2.87 -18.10
N VAL A 115 4.87 -3.13 -19.21
CA VAL A 115 3.44 -3.47 -19.18
C VAL A 115 3.32 -4.89 -18.65
N ILE A 116 2.71 -5.03 -17.48
CA ILE A 116 2.42 -6.32 -16.83
C ILE A 116 1.10 -6.88 -17.34
N GLU A 117 0.13 -5.99 -17.56
CA GLU A 117 -1.23 -6.40 -17.90
C GLU A 117 -1.98 -5.26 -18.59
N ARG A 118 -2.95 -5.63 -19.43
CA ARG A 118 -3.92 -4.70 -20.02
C ARG A 118 -5.33 -5.21 -19.79
N ARG A 119 -6.26 -4.30 -19.55
CA ARG A 119 -7.67 -4.62 -19.31
C ARG A 119 -8.59 -3.69 -20.09
N SER A 120 -9.78 -4.21 -20.37
CA SER A 120 -10.93 -3.45 -20.83
C SER A 120 -12.11 -3.82 -19.95
N VAL A 121 -12.71 -2.83 -19.32
CA VAL A 121 -13.84 -2.98 -18.41
C VAL A 121 -15.02 -2.24 -18.99
N GLU A 122 -16.14 -2.94 -19.12
CA GLU A 122 -17.44 -2.36 -19.46
C GLU A 122 -18.30 -2.40 -18.20
N GLY A 123 -18.74 -1.21 -17.76
CA GLY A 123 -19.74 -1.04 -16.72
C GLY A 123 -21.16 -1.03 -17.30
N GLU A 124 -22.10 -0.54 -16.51
CA GLU A 124 -23.51 -0.51 -16.89
C GLU A 124 -23.78 0.59 -17.93
N TYR A 125 -23.07 1.72 -17.86
CA TYR A 125 -23.32 2.89 -18.72
C TYR A 125 -22.08 3.45 -19.43
N SER A 126 -20.88 3.04 -19.03
CA SER A 126 -19.61 3.46 -19.62
C SER A 126 -18.54 2.37 -19.46
N GLY A 127 -17.28 2.68 -19.74
CA GLY A 127 -16.18 1.74 -19.57
C GLY A 127 -14.83 2.43 -19.44
N MET A 128 -13.79 1.61 -19.30
CA MET A 128 -12.41 2.02 -19.15
C MET A 128 -11.47 0.98 -19.74
N VAL A 129 -10.41 1.44 -20.39
CA VAL A 129 -9.24 0.61 -20.71
C VAL A 129 -8.09 0.98 -19.79
N SER A 130 -7.29 0.00 -19.38
CA SER A 130 -6.15 0.25 -18.51
C SER A 130 -4.93 -0.60 -18.82
N ALA A 131 -3.77 -0.13 -18.38
CA ALA A 131 -2.51 -0.85 -18.42
C ALA A 131 -1.85 -0.80 -17.04
N THR A 132 -1.62 -1.97 -16.44
CA THR A 132 -0.81 -2.10 -15.23
C THR A 132 0.66 -2.14 -15.65
N MET A 133 1.44 -1.20 -15.13
CA MET A 133 2.85 -1.01 -15.45
C MET A 133 3.71 -1.10 -14.20
N ARG A 134 4.89 -1.73 -14.28
CA ARG A 134 5.80 -1.90 -13.14
C ARG A 134 7.23 -1.50 -13.48
N ALA A 135 7.89 -0.81 -12.55
CA ALA A 135 9.32 -0.54 -12.56
C ALA A 135 9.88 -0.71 -11.15
N GLY A 136 10.73 -1.71 -10.93
CA GLY A 136 11.22 -2.05 -9.59
C GLY A 136 10.07 -2.33 -8.62
N GLY A 137 9.99 -1.56 -7.53
CA GLY A 137 8.92 -1.65 -6.54
C GLY A 137 7.69 -0.78 -6.81
N ALA A 138 7.67 -0.01 -7.89
CA ALA A 138 6.55 0.89 -8.23
C ALA A 138 5.56 0.22 -9.19
N THR A 139 4.27 0.30 -8.89
CA THR A 139 3.18 -0.17 -9.75
C THR A 139 2.24 0.98 -10.09
N PHE A 140 2.06 1.25 -11.38
CA PHE A 140 1.08 2.21 -11.90
C PHE A 140 -0.03 1.49 -12.63
N VAL A 141 -1.27 1.94 -12.45
CA VAL A 141 -2.43 1.51 -13.25
C VAL A 141 -2.85 2.70 -14.08
N VAL A 142 -2.48 2.72 -15.36
CA VAL A 142 -2.80 3.82 -16.27
C VAL A 142 -4.18 3.57 -16.84
N CYS A 143 -5.08 4.53 -16.72
CA CYS A 143 -6.51 4.38 -16.99
C CYS A 143 -6.99 5.42 -18.00
N GLN A 144 -7.74 4.99 -19.00
CA GLN A 144 -8.42 5.85 -19.96
C GLN A 144 -9.90 5.47 -20.04
N GLY A 145 -10.78 6.46 -19.96
CA GLY A 145 -12.23 6.24 -20.14
C GLY A 145 -12.58 5.96 -21.60
N THR A 146 -13.55 5.07 -21.84
CA THR A 146 -14.00 4.73 -23.21
C THR A 146 -15.05 5.70 -23.77
N SER A 147 -15.58 6.59 -22.93
CA SER A 147 -16.54 7.64 -23.30
C SER A 147 -16.50 8.80 -22.30
N GLU A 148 -17.15 9.92 -22.63
CA GLU A 148 -17.28 11.09 -21.73
C GLU A 148 -17.98 10.77 -20.40
N ARG A 149 -18.80 9.70 -20.37
CA ARG A 149 -19.52 9.26 -19.17
C ARG A 149 -18.65 8.47 -18.20
N SER A 150 -17.52 7.94 -18.66
CA SER A 150 -16.57 7.19 -17.82
C SER A 150 -16.11 8.02 -16.64
N ASN A 151 -16.03 7.40 -15.46
CA ASN A 151 -15.50 8.06 -14.26
C ASN A 151 -14.09 8.63 -14.49
N VAL A 152 -13.24 7.96 -15.26
CA VAL A 152 -11.91 8.44 -15.65
C VAL A 152 -12.01 9.72 -16.48
N SER A 153 -12.88 9.73 -17.49
CA SER A 153 -13.10 10.91 -18.34
C SER A 153 -13.67 12.08 -17.55
N GLN A 154 -14.61 11.81 -16.65
CA GLN A 154 -15.18 12.82 -15.75
C GLN A 154 -14.11 13.38 -14.80
N TYR A 155 -13.23 12.55 -14.26
CA TYR A 155 -12.11 13.00 -13.44
C TYR A 155 -11.24 14.00 -14.21
N ILE A 156 -10.83 13.62 -15.43
CA ILE A 156 -9.99 14.47 -16.29
C ILE A 156 -10.70 15.79 -16.61
N ALA A 157 -11.99 15.76 -16.94
CA ALA A 157 -12.75 16.97 -17.25
C ALA A 157 -12.78 17.99 -16.10
N HIS A 158 -12.75 17.52 -14.85
CA HIS A 158 -12.82 18.39 -13.67
C HIS A 158 -11.45 18.73 -13.06
N ARG A 159 -10.43 17.91 -13.30
CA ARG A 159 -9.14 17.96 -12.57
C ARG A 159 -7.90 17.89 -13.46
N GLY A 160 -8.06 17.57 -14.74
CA GLY A 160 -6.96 17.26 -15.65
C GLY A 160 -6.44 15.84 -15.49
N GLN A 161 -5.52 15.45 -16.37
CA GLN A 161 -4.81 14.17 -16.31
C GLN A 161 -3.90 14.11 -15.07
N GLY A 162 -3.76 12.93 -14.45
CA GLY A 162 -2.90 12.76 -13.28
C GLY A 162 -3.33 11.64 -12.34
N VAL A 163 -2.79 11.65 -11.12
CA VAL A 163 -3.07 10.63 -10.10
C VAL A 163 -4.52 10.70 -9.65
N GLN A 164 -5.29 9.67 -10.03
CA GLN A 164 -6.69 9.54 -9.63
C GLN A 164 -6.78 9.13 -8.17
N HIS A 165 -6.14 8.02 -7.80
CA HIS A 165 -6.09 7.54 -6.42
C HIS A 165 -4.75 6.85 -6.11
N VAL A 166 -4.47 6.74 -4.81
CA VAL A 166 -3.31 5.99 -4.28
C VAL A 166 -3.84 4.83 -3.46
N ALA A 167 -3.44 3.61 -3.83
CA ALA A 167 -3.83 2.40 -3.13
C ALA A 167 -2.79 1.99 -2.09
N LEU A 168 -3.29 1.65 -0.91
CA LEU A 168 -2.51 1.33 0.28
C LEU A 168 -2.78 -0.13 0.65
N ALA A 169 -1.74 -0.96 0.63
CA ALA A 169 -1.80 -2.34 1.06
C ALA A 169 -2.07 -2.42 2.56
N VAL A 170 -3.02 -3.27 2.96
CA VAL A 170 -3.49 -3.39 4.33
C VAL A 170 -3.34 -4.82 4.85
N GLY A 171 -2.78 -4.95 6.06
CA GLY A 171 -2.62 -6.25 6.72
C GLY A 171 -3.94 -6.83 7.26
N ASP A 172 -4.72 -6.00 7.95
CA ASP A 172 -6.09 -6.34 8.42
C ASP A 172 -7.07 -5.24 8.00
N HIS A 173 -7.85 -5.53 6.96
CA HIS A 173 -8.81 -4.60 6.37
C HIS A 173 -9.97 -4.27 7.32
N THR A 174 -10.39 -5.24 8.13
CA THR A 174 -11.53 -5.06 9.05
C THR A 174 -11.13 -4.19 10.24
N ALA A 175 -9.93 -4.42 10.79
CA ALA A 175 -9.36 -3.58 11.84
C ALA A 175 -9.19 -2.13 11.34
N LEU A 176 -8.61 -1.96 10.14
CA LEU A 176 -8.46 -0.63 9.54
C LEU A 176 -9.80 0.09 9.40
N LEU A 177 -10.82 -0.59 8.86
CA LEU A 177 -12.10 0.04 8.63
C LEU A 177 -12.81 0.44 9.94
N THR A 178 -12.60 -0.35 11.00
CA THR A 178 -13.06 -0.01 12.35
C THR A 178 -12.40 1.27 12.83
N ASP A 179 -11.07 1.38 12.70
CA ASP A 179 -10.31 2.57 13.08
C ASP A 179 -10.73 3.81 12.30
N LEU A 180 -10.90 3.69 10.98
CA LEU A 180 -11.32 4.77 10.10
C LEU A 180 -12.72 5.29 10.45
N ARG A 181 -13.66 4.39 10.79
CA ARG A 181 -15.01 4.76 11.23
C ARG A 181 -15.00 5.49 12.57
N VAL A 182 -14.20 5.02 13.52
CA VAL A 182 -14.02 5.70 14.81
C VAL A 182 -13.39 7.09 14.61
N ALA A 183 -12.43 7.21 13.69
CA ALA A 183 -11.83 8.49 13.30
C ALA A 183 -12.74 9.37 12.43
N GLN A 184 -13.95 8.91 12.10
CA GLN A 184 -14.91 9.59 11.22
C GLN A 184 -14.32 9.96 9.85
N ALA A 185 -13.46 9.08 9.31
CA ALA A 185 -12.91 9.24 7.97
C ALA A 185 -14.04 9.27 6.93
N ASP A 186 -13.86 10.10 5.90
CA ASP A 186 -14.85 10.28 4.84
C ASP A 186 -14.78 9.13 3.83
N LEU A 187 -15.41 8.02 4.16
CA LEU A 187 -15.46 6.82 3.33
C LEU A 187 -16.50 6.98 2.23
N LEU A 188 -16.10 6.60 1.02
CA LEU A 188 -17.02 6.48 -0.09
C LEU A 188 -17.76 5.14 -0.01
N THR A 189 -17.01 4.05 0.11
CA THR A 189 -17.55 2.69 0.08
C THR A 189 -17.38 1.99 1.43
N GLY A 190 -18.13 0.90 1.63
CA GLY A 190 -17.77 -0.13 2.61
C GLY A 190 -16.59 -0.99 2.10
N ILE A 191 -16.47 -2.21 2.64
CA ILE A 191 -15.60 -3.22 2.03
C ILE A 191 -16.34 -3.78 0.82
N ILE A 192 -15.70 -3.66 -0.35
CA ILE A 192 -16.07 -4.38 -1.56
C ILE A 192 -15.29 -5.69 -1.51
N HIS A 193 -16.02 -6.79 -1.39
CA HIS A 193 -15.45 -8.13 -1.30
C HIS A 193 -15.42 -8.76 -2.67
N ALA A 194 -14.26 -9.29 -3.05
CA ALA A 194 -14.11 -10.04 -4.27
C ALA A 194 -13.13 -11.21 -4.07
N PRO A 195 -13.12 -12.24 -4.93
CA PRO A 195 -12.20 -13.36 -4.77
C PRO A 195 -10.74 -12.88 -4.65
N GLY A 196 -10.10 -13.21 -3.52
CA GLY A 196 -8.71 -12.85 -3.24
C GLY A 196 -8.45 -11.36 -2.96
N LEU A 197 -9.47 -10.51 -2.87
CA LEU A 197 -9.32 -9.07 -2.80
C LEU A 197 -10.43 -8.38 -2.00
N ASP A 198 -10.05 -7.59 -1.00
CA ASP A 198 -10.95 -6.65 -0.34
C ASP A 198 -10.49 -5.22 -0.61
N GLN A 199 -11.43 -4.34 -0.96
CA GLN A 199 -11.14 -2.94 -1.30
C GLN A 199 -12.07 -1.96 -0.58
N THR A 200 -11.56 -0.78 -0.22
CA THR A 200 -12.36 0.34 0.30
C THR A 200 -11.81 1.66 -0.19
N PHE A 201 -12.68 2.56 -0.64
CA PHE A 201 -12.30 3.88 -1.13
C PHE A 201 -12.75 4.99 -0.18
N THR A 202 -11.93 6.03 -0.05
CA THR A 202 -12.36 7.29 0.57
C THR A 202 -13.04 8.17 -0.48
N ARG A 203 -13.83 9.14 -0.02
CA ARG A 203 -14.11 10.30 -0.86
C ARG A 203 -12.81 11.07 -1.11
N ARG A 204 -12.78 11.83 -2.19
CA ARG A 204 -11.65 12.71 -2.48
C ARG A 204 -11.59 13.82 -1.43
N SER A 205 -10.47 13.92 -0.74
CA SER A 205 -10.22 14.95 0.26
C SER A 205 -10.20 16.33 -0.38
N THR A 206 -10.97 17.27 0.16
CA THR A 206 -10.92 18.69 -0.24
C THR A 206 -9.67 19.39 0.29
N ALA A 207 -9.05 18.87 1.34
CA ALA A 207 -7.85 19.44 1.94
C ALA A 207 -6.56 19.04 1.19
N THR A 208 -6.51 17.81 0.66
CA THR A 208 -5.28 17.26 0.02
C THR A 208 -5.47 16.93 -1.45
N GLY A 209 -6.69 16.88 -1.96
CA GLY A 209 -7.00 16.43 -3.31
C GLY A 209 -6.88 14.91 -3.51
N LEU A 210 -6.44 14.16 -2.50
CA LEU A 210 -6.23 12.72 -2.60
C LEU A 210 -7.53 11.94 -2.43
N GLN A 211 -7.67 10.89 -3.24
CA GLN A 211 -8.54 9.76 -2.96
C GLN A 211 -7.64 8.58 -2.58
N LEU A 212 -7.97 7.90 -1.49
CA LEU A 212 -7.26 6.71 -1.05
C LEU A 212 -8.08 5.46 -1.35
N GLU A 213 -7.38 4.44 -1.79
CA GLU A 213 -7.86 3.07 -1.79
C GLU A 213 -7.12 2.30 -0.69
N PHE A 214 -7.84 1.48 0.05
CA PHE A 214 -7.29 0.48 0.94
C PHE A 214 -7.54 -0.87 0.30
N ILE A 215 -6.49 -1.70 0.21
CA ILE A 215 -6.54 -2.98 -0.48
C ILE A 215 -5.87 -4.06 0.36
N SER A 216 -6.54 -5.20 0.54
CA SER A 216 -5.93 -6.40 1.10
C SER A 216 -6.09 -7.56 0.13
N ARG A 217 -4.99 -8.28 -0.10
CA ARG A 217 -4.92 -9.41 -1.04
C ARG A 217 -4.95 -10.70 -0.23
N THR A 218 -6.07 -11.41 -0.24
CA THR A 218 -6.22 -12.68 0.48
C THR A 218 -5.73 -13.84 -0.40
N GLY A 219 -5.05 -14.84 0.18
CA GLY A 219 -4.66 -16.06 -0.53
C GLY A 219 -3.47 -15.94 -1.51
N GLY A 220 -2.72 -14.84 -1.53
CA GLY A 220 -1.51 -14.68 -2.36
C GLY A 220 -1.76 -14.21 -3.79
N ALA A 221 -2.95 -13.65 -4.08
CA ALA A 221 -3.24 -13.03 -5.37
C ALA A 221 -2.26 -11.87 -5.68
N THR A 222 -1.69 -11.85 -6.89
CA THR A 222 -0.68 -10.84 -7.33
C THR A 222 -1.17 -9.92 -8.45
N GLY A 223 -2.48 -9.94 -8.74
CA GLY A 223 -3.13 -9.11 -9.75
C GLY A 223 -4.56 -8.73 -9.34
N PHE A 224 -5.27 -8.03 -10.20
CA PHE A 224 -6.71 -7.84 -10.05
C PHE A 224 -7.41 -9.05 -10.71
N GLU A 225 -8.61 -9.44 -10.33
CA GLU A 225 -9.40 -10.36 -11.16
C GLU A 225 -10.40 -9.53 -11.97
N ASP A 226 -10.70 -9.94 -13.21
CA ASP A 226 -11.53 -9.13 -14.13
C ASP A 226 -12.91 -8.81 -13.53
N ASP A 227 -13.47 -9.76 -12.79
CA ASP A 227 -14.74 -9.59 -12.09
C ASP A 227 -14.67 -8.52 -10.99
N ASN A 228 -13.55 -8.41 -10.28
CA ASN A 228 -13.35 -7.46 -9.17
C ASN A 228 -13.34 -6.01 -9.70
N VAL A 229 -12.63 -5.78 -10.82
CA VAL A 229 -12.50 -4.45 -11.41
C VAL A 229 -13.84 -3.99 -12.00
N ARG A 230 -14.62 -4.91 -12.57
CA ARG A 230 -15.97 -4.59 -13.07
C ARG A 230 -16.93 -4.21 -11.95
N GLU A 231 -17.04 -5.02 -10.90
CA GLU A 231 -17.93 -4.70 -9.77
C GLU A 231 -17.56 -3.38 -9.11
N LEU A 232 -16.26 -3.10 -8.98
CA LEU A 232 -15.76 -1.82 -8.51
C LEU A 232 -16.17 -0.67 -9.44
N PHE A 233 -15.93 -0.83 -10.74
CA PHE A 233 -16.27 0.18 -11.73
C PHE A 233 -17.76 0.50 -11.73
N GLU A 234 -18.63 -0.52 -11.71
CA GLU A 234 -20.07 -0.35 -11.60
C GLU A 234 -20.50 0.34 -10.29
N SER A 235 -19.83 0.04 -9.16
CA SER A 235 -20.11 0.73 -7.90
C SER A 235 -19.74 2.21 -7.96
N MET A 236 -18.60 2.54 -8.57
CA MET A 236 -18.18 3.92 -8.77
C MET A 236 -19.11 4.67 -9.73
N GLU A 237 -19.60 4.01 -10.79
CA GLU A 237 -20.61 4.55 -11.70
C GLU A 237 -21.92 4.89 -10.98
N ARG A 238 -22.46 3.96 -10.18
CA ARG A 238 -23.72 4.18 -9.44
C ARG A 238 -23.65 5.35 -8.45
N GLU A 239 -22.48 5.55 -7.84
CA GLU A 239 -22.26 6.63 -6.89
C GLU A 239 -21.81 7.95 -7.56
N ASN A 240 -21.64 7.95 -8.89
CA ASN A 240 -21.19 9.06 -9.73
C ASN A 240 -19.85 9.67 -9.24
N VAL A 241 -18.89 8.79 -8.93
CA VAL A 241 -17.61 9.11 -8.31
C VAL A 241 -16.50 9.09 -9.34
N TRP A 242 -15.68 10.15 -9.34
CA TRP A 242 -14.52 10.30 -10.21
C TRP A 242 -13.28 10.85 -9.48
#